data_AF-A0A8S4A7D9-F1
#
_entry.id   AF-A0A8S4A7D9-F1
#
_cell.length_a   1.000
_cell.length_b   1.000
_cell.length_c   1.000
_cell.angle_alpha   90.00
_cell.angle_beta   90.00
_cell.angle_gamma   90.00
#
_symmetry.space_group_name_H-M   'P 1'
#
loop_
_entity.id
_entity.type
_entity.pdbx_description
1 polymer ?
#
loop_
_entity_poly.entity_id
_entity_poly.type
_entity_poly.pdbx_seq_one_letter_code
_entity_poly.pdbx_strand_id
1 'polypeptide(L)'
;PRFNILAKNVTVVAGQRAILPCSVDYLGSYKVVWQSPRGKILTLDDRRIIFDDRVSLERPYVKEWNLHLHNVKTSDAGFYQCQINTDPVQIREVMLHVN
;
A
#
# COMPACT_ATOMS: atom_id res chain seq x y z
N PRO A 1 -14.11 8.95 -6.07
CA PRO A 1 -13.07 8.50 -5.11
C PRO A 1 -11.97 9.55 -4.89
N ARG A 2 -11.49 9.70 -3.66
CA ARG A 2 -10.37 10.58 -3.33
C ARG A 2 -9.57 10.03 -2.15
N PHE A 3 -8.27 10.30 -2.14
CA PHE A 3 -7.45 10.00 -0.97
C PHE A 3 -7.76 10.96 0.18
N ASN A 4 -7.85 10.41 1.39
CA ASN A 4 -8.02 11.17 2.63
C ASN A 4 -6.76 11.09 3.52
N ILE A 5 -5.60 11.00 2.88
CA ILE A 5 -4.30 11.02 3.56
C ILE A 5 -3.33 11.92 2.82
N LEU A 6 -2.41 12.51 3.59
CA LEU A 6 -1.22 13.15 3.07
C LEU A 6 -0.16 12.10 2.74
N ALA A 7 0.80 12.47 1.88
CA ALA A 7 2.00 11.66 1.66
C ALA A 7 2.67 11.37 3.00
N LYS A 8 3.08 10.11 3.22
CA LYS A 8 3.65 9.65 4.48
C LYS A 8 4.97 8.93 4.24
N ASN A 9 5.90 9.16 5.15
CA ASN A 9 7.14 8.40 5.28
C ASN A 9 6.97 7.43 6.44
N VAL A 10 7.25 6.15 6.21
CA VAL A 10 7.20 5.09 7.20
C VAL A 10 8.62 4.58 7.42
N THR A 11 9.09 4.63 8.65
CA THR A 11 10.37 4.05 9.05
C THR A 11 10.11 2.79 9.88
N VAL A 12 10.79 1.71 9.54
CA VAL A 12 10.67 0.42 10.23
C VAL A 12 12.05 -0.19 10.45
N VAL A 13 12.20 -1.01 11.49
CA VAL A 13 13.43 -1.81 11.67
C VAL A 13 13.29 -3.12 10.90
N ALA A 14 14.37 -3.58 10.27
CA ALA A 14 14.39 -4.87 9.60
C ALA A 14 13.87 -6.02 10.52
N GLY A 15 13.11 -6.94 9.94
CA GLY A 15 12.44 -8.04 10.64
C GLY A 15 11.08 -7.66 11.27
N GLN A 16 10.77 -6.37 11.43
CA GLN A 16 9.47 -5.94 11.94
C GLN A 16 8.41 -5.87 10.83
N ARG A 17 7.18 -5.52 11.23
CA ARG A 17 6.06 -5.28 10.32
C ARG A 17 5.95 -3.80 10.00
N ALA A 18 5.95 -3.45 8.72
CA ALA A 18 5.56 -2.13 8.25
C ALA A 18 4.06 -2.07 7.92
N ILE A 19 3.45 -0.93 8.21
CA ILE A 19 2.08 -0.60 7.80
C ILE A 19 2.17 0.65 6.94
N LEU A 20 1.94 0.50 5.63
CA LEU A 20 1.90 1.62 4.71
C LEU A 20 0.47 2.13 4.60
N PRO A 21 0.19 3.36 5.04
CA PRO A 21 -1.18 3.84 5.14
C PRO A 21 -1.77 4.20 3.78
N CYS A 22 -3.03 3.83 3.56
CA CYS A 22 -3.84 4.35 2.46
C CYS A 22 -5.31 4.39 2.87
N SER A 23 -5.95 5.55 2.73
CA SER A 23 -7.37 5.73 3.00
C SER A 23 -8.05 6.43 1.83
N VAL A 24 -9.19 5.88 1.40
CA VAL A 24 -9.95 6.35 0.24
C VAL A 24 -11.40 6.57 0.61
N ASP A 25 -11.87 7.80 0.39
CA ASP A 25 -13.27 8.16 0.52
C ASP A 25 -14.00 8.05 -0.83
N TYR A 26 -15.29 7.69 -0.78
CA TYR A 26 -16.19 7.58 -1.93
C TYR A 26 -15.62 6.68 -3.04
N LEU A 27 -15.14 5.49 -2.68
CA LEU A 27 -14.52 4.55 -3.62
C LEU A 27 -15.47 4.13 -4.74
N GLY A 28 -16.75 3.88 -4.43
CA GLY A 28 -17.73 3.44 -5.42
C GLY A 28 -17.36 2.09 -6.02
N SER A 29 -17.40 1.97 -7.34
CA SER A 29 -17.02 0.77 -8.08
C SER A 29 -15.53 0.67 -8.43
N TYR A 30 -14.75 1.73 -8.15
CA TYR A 30 -13.31 1.74 -8.36
C TYR A 30 -12.60 0.79 -7.39
N LYS A 31 -11.35 0.46 -7.70
CA LYS A 31 -10.50 -0.48 -6.98
C LYS A 31 -9.21 0.21 -6.55
N VAL A 32 -8.73 -0.19 -5.38
CA VAL A 32 -7.44 0.25 -4.85
C VAL A 32 -6.37 -0.78 -5.21
N VAL A 33 -5.21 -0.31 -5.66
CA VAL A 33 -4.09 -1.16 -6.08
C VAL A 33 -2.84 -0.71 -5.34
N TRP A 34 -2.10 -1.65 -4.76
CA TRP A 34 -0.75 -1.36 -4.27
C TRP A 34 0.30 -1.81 -5.26
N GLN A 35 1.28 -0.95 -5.51
CA GLN A 35 2.44 -1.23 -6.35
C GLN A 35 3.73 -1.03 -5.55
N SER A 36 4.67 -1.96 -5.72
CA SER A 36 6.01 -1.89 -5.13
C SER A 36 6.89 -0.84 -5.79
N PRO A 37 8.02 -0.47 -5.17
CA PRO A 37 9.03 0.40 -5.79
C PRO A 37 9.58 -0.14 -7.13
N ARG A 38 9.43 -1.44 -7.38
CA ARG A 38 9.87 -2.10 -8.62
C ARG A 38 8.76 -2.24 -9.66
N GLY A 39 7.62 -1.57 -9.49
CA GLY A 39 6.50 -1.61 -10.43
C GLY A 39 5.64 -2.89 -10.36
N LYS A 40 5.92 -3.83 -9.46
CA LYS A 40 5.07 -5.03 -9.28
C LYS A 40 3.79 -4.68 -8.52
N ILE A 41 2.63 -5.09 -9.05
CA ILE A 41 1.35 -5.03 -8.34
C ILE A 41 1.40 -6.02 -7.18
N LEU A 42 1.19 -5.53 -5.97
CA LEU A 42 1.22 -6.29 -4.72
C LEU A 42 -0.17 -6.83 -4.38
N THR A 43 -1.15 -5.94 -4.42
CA THR A 43 -2.55 -6.21 -4.09
C THR A 43 -3.47 -5.48 -5.06
N LEU A 44 -4.66 -6.05 -5.27
CA LEU A 44 -5.77 -5.42 -5.98
C LEU A 44 -7.02 -5.65 -5.14
N ASP A 45 -7.68 -4.55 -4.78
CA ASP A 45 -8.77 -4.57 -3.80
C ASP A 45 -8.32 -5.26 -2.50
N ASP A 46 -9.08 -6.21 -1.98
CA ASP A 46 -8.78 -7.01 -0.79
C ASP A 46 -7.94 -8.26 -1.07
N ARG A 47 -7.40 -8.41 -2.29
CA ARG A 47 -6.69 -9.62 -2.72
C ARG A 47 -5.19 -9.38 -2.90
N ARG A 48 -4.39 -10.30 -2.37
CA ARG A 48 -2.96 -10.38 -2.69
C ARG A 48 -2.77 -11.00 -4.07
N ILE A 49 -1.98 -10.32 -4.91
CA ILE A 49 -1.70 -10.76 -6.29
C ILE A 49 -0.34 -11.48 -6.37
N ILE A 50 0.60 -11.13 -5.51
CA ILE A 50 1.93 -11.74 -5.48
C ILE A 50 1.99 -12.98 -4.58
N PHE A 51 3.02 -13.79 -4.80
CA PHE A 51 3.32 -14.97 -3.97
C PHE A 51 4.02 -14.65 -2.65
N ASP A 52 4.60 -13.44 -2.47
CA ASP A 52 5.25 -13.05 -1.22
C ASP A 52 4.21 -13.01 -0.09
N ASP A 53 4.27 -13.99 0.79
CA ASP A 53 3.30 -14.19 1.86
C ASP A 53 3.38 -13.14 2.97
N ARG A 54 4.49 -12.38 2.99
CA ARG A 54 4.70 -11.23 3.87
C ARG A 54 3.78 -10.07 3.56
N VAL A 55 3.18 -10.02 2.37
CA VAL A 55 2.22 -8.97 2.00
C VAL A 55 0.82 -9.40 2.40
N SER A 56 0.11 -8.51 3.08
CA SER A 56 -1.31 -8.68 3.43
C SER A 56 -2.04 -7.34 3.43
N LEU A 57 -3.37 -7.41 3.40
CA LEU A 57 -4.26 -6.29 3.66
C LEU A 57 -5.12 -6.66 4.86
N GLU A 58 -5.11 -5.81 5.87
CA GLU A 58 -6.08 -5.88 6.96
C GLU A 58 -7.00 -4.68 6.84
N ARG A 59 -8.32 -4.94 6.75
CA ARG A 59 -9.33 -3.90 6.51
C ARG A 59 -10.32 -3.84 7.67
N PRO A 60 -9.91 -3.34 8.85
CA PRO A 60 -10.83 -3.16 9.97
C PRO A 60 -11.94 -2.16 9.62
N TYR A 61 -11.69 -1.24 8.68
CA TYR A 61 -12.64 -0.25 8.20
C TYR A 61 -12.72 -0.24 6.67
N VAL A 62 -13.91 -0.02 6.13
CA VAL A 62 -14.19 -0.03 4.68
C VAL A 62 -13.31 0.98 3.91
N LYS A 63 -12.95 2.10 4.53
CA LYS A 63 -12.16 3.17 3.91
C LYS A 63 -10.65 2.92 3.94
N GLU A 64 -10.19 1.98 4.76
CA GLU A 64 -8.77 1.71 4.96
C GLU A 64 -8.28 0.62 4.01
N TRP A 65 -7.13 0.89 3.41
CA TRP A 65 -6.45 0.09 2.40
C TRP A 65 -4.96 -0.01 2.73
N ASN A 66 -4.62 -0.12 4.01
CA ASN A 66 -3.23 -0.10 4.45
C ASN A 66 -2.51 -1.38 3.99
N LEU A 67 -1.36 -1.24 3.34
CA LEU A 67 -0.53 -2.39 2.99
C LEU A 67 0.26 -2.83 4.23
N HIS A 68 0.13 -4.10 4.59
CA HIS A 68 0.91 -4.70 5.65
C HIS A 68 2.04 -5.50 5.01
N LEU A 69 3.28 -5.20 5.42
CA LEU A 69 4.46 -5.94 5.00
C LEU A 69 5.14 -6.50 6.26
N HIS A 70 5.05 -7.81 6.44
CA HIS A 70 5.65 -8.52 7.56
C HIS A 70 7.13 -8.85 7.28
N ASN A 71 7.92 -9.05 8.34
CA ASN A 71 9.33 -9.44 8.23
C ASN A 71 10.09 -8.62 7.18
N VAL A 72 10.05 -7.30 7.34
CA VAL A 72 10.60 -6.33 6.37
C VAL A 72 12.11 -6.54 6.21
N LYS A 73 12.59 -6.48 4.97
CA LYS A 73 14.01 -6.55 4.62
C LYS A 73 14.49 -5.18 4.16
N THR A 74 15.78 -4.90 4.31
CA THR A 74 16.39 -3.65 3.80
C THR A 74 16.13 -3.44 2.30
N SER A 75 16.04 -4.54 1.53
CA SER A 75 15.72 -4.51 0.10
C SER A 75 14.27 -4.12 -0.25
N ASP A 76 13.39 -4.06 0.74
CA ASP A 76 11.99 -3.63 0.57
C ASP A 76 11.85 -2.10 0.61
N ALA A 77 12.90 -1.36 1.01
CA ALA A 77 12.85 0.10 1.05
C ALA A 77 12.54 0.73 -0.31
N GLY A 78 11.83 1.86 -0.30
CA GLY A 78 11.51 2.65 -1.49
C GLY A 78 10.10 3.22 -1.50
N PHE A 79 9.73 3.83 -2.62
CA PHE A 79 8.40 4.41 -2.83
C PHE A 79 7.39 3.34 -3.25
N TYR A 80 6.43 3.08 -2.40
CA TYR A 80 5.26 2.28 -2.72
C TYR A 80 4.14 3.21 -3.20
N GLN A 81 3.30 2.72 -4.09
CA GLN A 81 2.18 3.49 -4.62
C GLN A 81 0.86 2.82 -4.25
N CYS A 82 -0.01 3.58 -3.57
CA CYS A 82 -1.43 3.27 -3.47
C CYS A 82 -2.14 3.99 -4.61
N GLN A 83 -2.80 3.24 -5.48
CA GLN A 83 -3.45 3.76 -6.69
C GLN A 83 -4.96 3.52 -6.63
N ILE A 84 -5.73 4.41 -7.24
CA ILE A 84 -7.15 4.20 -7.54
C ILE A 84 -7.26 4.14 -9.05
N ASN A 85 -7.89 3.09 -9.58
CA ASN A 85 -8.03 2.83 -11.01
C ASN A 85 -9.07 3.74 -11.71
N THR A 86 -9.09 5.04 -11.38
CA THR A 86 -9.82 6.07 -12.13
C THR A 86 -9.12 6.38 -13.45
N ASP A 87 -9.79 7.17 -14.29
CA ASP A 87 -9.19 7.76 -15.50
C ASP A 87 -9.22 9.31 -15.36
N PRO A 88 -8.06 9.98 -15.20
CA PRO A 88 -6.72 9.40 -15.06
C PRO A 88 -6.54 8.67 -13.70
N VAL A 89 -5.54 7.79 -13.64
CA VAL A 89 -5.20 7.04 -12.41
C VAL A 89 -4.79 8.02 -11.32
N GLN A 90 -5.41 7.90 -10.15
CA GLN A 90 -4.99 8.67 -8.96
C GLN A 90 -3.93 7.89 -8.19
N ILE A 91 -2.84 8.55 -7.81
CA ILE A 91 -1.69 7.94 -7.14
C ILE A 91 -1.38 8.66 -5.83
N ARG A 92 -1.07 7.87 -4.80
CA ARG A 92 -0.40 8.33 -3.57
C ARG A 92 0.83 7.51 -3.31
N GLU A 93 1.93 8.21 -3.10
CA GLU A 93 3.22 7.60 -2.79
C GLU A 93 3.44 7.55 -1.28
N VAL A 94 3.99 6.44 -0.81
CA VAL A 94 4.40 6.21 0.57
C VAL A 94 5.85 5.72 0.54
N MET A 95 6.74 6.48 1.16
CA MET A 95 8.14 6.07 1.28
C MET A 95 8.31 5.10 2.44
N LEU A 96 8.87 3.92 2.19
CA LEU A 96 9.32 2.98 3.21
C LEU A 96 10.83 3.12 3.41
N HIS A 97 11.25 3.53 4.61
CA HIS A 97 12.62 3.48 5.08
C HIS A 97 12.83 2.29 6.02
N VAL A 98 13.97 1.60 5.88
CA VAL A 98 14.31 0.42 6.68
C VAL A 98 15.65 0.64 7.36
N ASN A 99 15.65 0.57 8.69
CA ASN A 99 16.83 0.63 9.55
C ASN A 99 17.38 -0.77 9.85
#